data_AF-A0A7V3T7Z7-F1
#
_entry.id   AF-A0A7V3T7Z7-F1
#
_cell.length_a   1.000
_cell.length_b   1.000
_cell.length_c   1.000
_cell.angle_alpha   90.00
_cell.angle_beta   90.00
_cell.angle_gamma   90.00
#
_symmetry.space_group_name_H-M   'P 1'
#
loop_
_entity.id
_entity.type
_entity.pdbx_description
1 polymer ?
#
loop_
_entity_poly.entity_id
_entity_poly.type
_entity_poly.pdbx_seq_one_letter_code
_entity_poly.pdbx_strand_id
1 'polypeptide(L)'
;MTALPVSEAATVGAEPVQAQARRLTAAGAQGARGRVGIWARYLVLAAQPHTPPPFTAVDLIWGPVVSEPTRGQWWQLEIRTNADQATVPSVKVRALTRTDPLSAPPEQLEFIRYMVQVPALGETLDYRNRHTGQALLPGWHQFHRYFVPHRAAASELEAGMPQTCEFLGHVLTLVHVSRGRRWEAWPEAKVLMLDPELLVGTGRNFKDAEGRRLPQQPQRQDYTYVPFEPTDYRRMIEAGMNLFVVSPVQEPFVRTQAVFYIRSPDGQPPLQYPTDLFRANYLGPVMFMDEPAIIMVGDKLVHNTLRYFSDAATLLEKRTRATYLGDGPYGAYRLEKALRQRGVNLGDMRLMQPHIPSWETLFETTFYQMKGGGSGLVHEGRYQPEPFDRAVARFSGRQRRHTPAELLAYHFAFLRGGTRPFDKHWGTSIYGQCDTNLAAQAVTMAYDWGARYVWFWTSDHDHHLPWPEQLALAQRLKRHASQHTRRSIFKPAPKLDVAIAIPNGYFLSLENLWWVRVLDKQGQNQAWRRYQRLMQRALEAVHRCLDQKLSFDITVDDGRSIRGYRRVLHIDDRD
;
A
#
# COMPACT_ATOMS: atom_id res chain seq x y z
N MET A 1 6.24 -72.14 -8.08
CA MET A 1 5.14 -73.10 -8.23
C MET A 1 4.35 -73.12 -6.95
N THR A 2 3.27 -72.36 -6.86
CA THR A 2 2.02 -72.74 -6.16
C THR A 2 0.98 -71.67 -6.47
N ALA A 3 -0.12 -72.13 -7.07
CA ALA A 3 -1.22 -71.33 -7.56
C ALA A 3 -2.13 -70.86 -6.42
N LEU A 4 -2.66 -69.64 -6.57
CA LEU A 4 -3.81 -69.13 -5.82
C LEU A 4 -5.10 -69.73 -6.40
N PRO A 5 -6.14 -69.99 -5.58
CA PRO A 5 -7.47 -70.30 -6.10
C PRO A 5 -8.28 -69.01 -6.32
N VAL A 6 -9.04 -69.03 -7.41
CA VAL A 6 -10.09 -68.07 -7.77
C VAL A 6 -11.38 -68.47 -7.04
N SER A 7 -12.07 -67.54 -6.39
CA SER A 7 -13.52 -67.67 -6.16
C SER A 7 -14.27 -66.33 -6.14
N GLU A 8 -15.14 -66.23 -7.12
CA GLU A 8 -16.49 -65.65 -7.16
C GLU A 8 -16.77 -64.24 -6.62
N ALA A 9 -17.18 -63.41 -7.58
CA ALA A 9 -17.81 -62.13 -7.41
C ALA A 9 -19.21 -62.27 -6.81
N ALA A 10 -19.47 -61.49 -5.75
CA ALA A 10 -20.82 -61.14 -5.31
C ALA A 10 -21.10 -59.68 -5.71
N THR A 11 -22.04 -59.52 -6.62
CA THR A 11 -22.67 -58.24 -7.00
C THR A 11 -23.41 -57.64 -5.80
N VAL A 12 -22.92 -56.49 -5.30
CA VAL A 12 -23.70 -55.59 -4.44
C VAL A 12 -24.02 -54.34 -5.25
N GLY A 13 -25.32 -54.07 -5.39
CA GLY A 13 -25.88 -53.02 -6.24
C GLY A 13 -25.35 -51.64 -5.91
N ALA A 14 -24.92 -50.93 -6.96
CA ALA A 14 -24.62 -49.51 -6.89
C ALA A 14 -25.92 -48.71 -6.67
N GLU A 15 -26.07 -48.09 -5.51
CA GLU A 15 -26.98 -46.96 -5.37
C GLU A 15 -26.53 -45.82 -6.30
N PRO A 16 -27.45 -45.10 -6.96
CA PRO A 16 -27.07 -44.01 -7.85
C PRO A 16 -26.48 -42.84 -7.04
N VAL A 17 -25.31 -42.38 -7.47
CA VAL A 17 -24.51 -41.23 -7.00
C VAL A 17 -25.32 -39.95 -6.74
N GLN A 18 -26.54 -39.85 -7.26
CA GLN A 18 -27.47 -38.74 -7.03
C GLN A 18 -28.11 -38.73 -5.62
N ALA A 19 -28.23 -39.87 -4.93
CA ALA A 19 -28.78 -39.91 -3.57
C ALA A 19 -27.78 -39.39 -2.51
N GLN A 20 -26.48 -39.61 -2.72
CA GLN A 20 -25.41 -39.13 -1.85
C GLN A 20 -25.16 -37.62 -2.03
N ALA A 21 -25.31 -37.10 -3.26
CA ALA A 21 -25.25 -35.66 -3.54
C ALA A 21 -26.46 -34.89 -2.94
N ARG A 22 -27.64 -35.51 -2.84
CA ARG A 22 -28.81 -34.92 -2.18
C ARG A 22 -28.71 -34.91 -0.65
N ARG A 23 -28.03 -35.89 -0.03
CA ARG A 23 -27.74 -35.88 1.41
C ARG A 23 -26.67 -34.86 1.80
N LEU A 24 -25.67 -34.61 0.95
CA LEU A 24 -24.65 -33.56 1.16
C LEU A 24 -25.20 -32.14 0.97
N THR A 25 -26.16 -31.93 0.07
CA THR A 25 -26.82 -30.63 -0.14
C THR A 25 -27.89 -30.31 0.90
N ALA A 26 -28.61 -31.32 1.41
CA ALA A 26 -29.56 -31.14 2.51
C ALA A 26 -28.86 -30.87 3.86
N ALA A 27 -27.71 -31.50 4.13
CA ALA A 27 -26.90 -31.22 5.31
C ALA A 27 -26.24 -29.82 5.25
N GLY A 28 -25.85 -29.36 4.06
CA GLY A 28 -25.31 -28.00 3.84
C GLY A 28 -26.34 -26.87 3.99
N ALA A 29 -27.63 -27.15 3.77
CA ALA A 29 -28.70 -26.17 3.94
C ALA A 29 -29.22 -26.06 5.38
N GLN A 30 -29.11 -27.12 6.19
CA GLN A 30 -29.44 -27.08 7.63
C GLN A 30 -28.30 -26.54 8.52
N GLY A 31 -27.05 -26.54 8.05
CA GLY A 31 -25.89 -26.03 8.80
C GLY A 31 -25.89 -24.51 9.05
N ALA A 32 -26.63 -23.73 8.27
CA ALA A 32 -26.64 -22.26 8.38
C ALA A 32 -27.52 -21.71 9.52
N ARG A 33 -28.38 -22.52 10.15
CA ARG A 33 -29.17 -22.09 11.33
C ARG A 33 -28.47 -22.38 12.67
N GLY A 34 -27.29 -23.00 12.67
CA GLY A 34 -26.80 -23.76 13.83
C GLY A 34 -25.83 -23.08 14.80
N ARG A 35 -25.27 -21.90 14.51
CA ARG A 35 -24.20 -21.31 15.35
C ARG A 35 -24.56 -20.04 16.11
N VAL A 36 -25.73 -19.45 15.87
CA VAL A 36 -26.13 -18.21 16.56
C VAL A 36 -26.11 -18.41 18.08
N GLY A 37 -25.43 -17.53 18.79
CA GLY A 37 -25.30 -17.59 20.25
C GLY A 37 -24.35 -18.67 20.76
N ILE A 38 -23.55 -19.31 19.89
CA ILE A 38 -22.39 -20.08 20.33
C ILE A 38 -21.32 -19.12 20.81
N TRP A 39 -20.69 -19.46 21.93
CA TRP A 39 -19.49 -18.84 22.44
C TRP A 39 -18.45 -19.92 22.69
N ALA A 40 -17.25 -19.72 22.12
CA ALA A 40 -16.09 -20.55 22.37
C ALA A 40 -14.98 -19.69 22.99
N ARG A 41 -14.39 -20.16 24.08
CA ARG A 41 -13.24 -19.55 24.73
C ARG A 41 -12.00 -20.38 24.49
N TYR A 42 -10.93 -19.69 24.11
CA TYR A 42 -9.62 -20.28 23.90
C TYR A 42 -8.59 -19.63 24.81
N LEU A 43 -7.63 -20.43 25.28
CA LEU A 43 -6.39 -19.96 25.88
C LEU A 43 -5.26 -19.98 24.85
N VAL A 44 -4.26 -19.13 25.06
CA VAL A 44 -3.16 -18.98 24.10
C VAL A 44 -1.97 -19.84 24.52
N LEU A 45 -1.51 -20.66 23.59
CA LEU A 45 -0.26 -21.40 23.66
C LEU A 45 0.79 -20.60 22.86
N ALA A 46 1.82 -20.10 23.55
CA ALA A 46 2.88 -19.35 22.90
C ALA A 46 3.70 -20.24 21.96
N ALA A 47 3.91 -19.79 20.72
CA ALA A 47 4.76 -20.49 19.77
C ALA A 47 6.26 -20.36 20.09
N GLN A 48 6.65 -19.33 20.85
CA GLN A 48 8.03 -19.12 21.28
C GLN A 48 8.26 -19.73 22.67
N PRO A 49 9.25 -20.64 22.83
CA PRO A 49 9.60 -21.20 24.14
C PRO A 49 9.95 -20.11 25.17
N HIS A 50 9.51 -20.31 26.40
CA HIS A 50 9.83 -19.46 27.57
C HIS A 50 9.43 -17.98 27.46
N THR A 51 8.69 -17.59 26.42
CA THR A 51 8.23 -16.22 26.21
C THR A 51 6.71 -16.20 26.25
N PRO A 52 6.07 -15.46 27.18
CA PRO A 52 4.62 -15.42 27.26
C PRO A 52 4.01 -14.81 25.98
N PRO A 53 2.76 -15.19 25.63
CA PRO A 53 2.05 -14.55 24.53
C PRO A 53 1.61 -13.13 24.94
N PRO A 54 1.38 -12.23 23.96
CA PRO A 54 0.99 -10.83 24.23
C PRO A 54 -0.48 -10.67 24.69
N PHE A 55 -1.25 -11.75 24.66
CA PHE A 55 -2.62 -11.88 25.16
C PHE A 55 -2.79 -13.32 25.65
N THR A 56 -3.76 -13.57 26.54
CA THR A 56 -3.88 -14.87 27.24
C THR A 56 -5.15 -15.62 26.90
N ALA A 57 -6.22 -14.92 26.49
CA ALA A 57 -7.47 -15.54 26.10
C ALA A 57 -8.11 -14.85 24.89
N VAL A 58 -8.85 -15.65 24.13
CA VAL A 58 -9.62 -15.23 22.96
C VAL A 58 -11.02 -15.80 23.07
N ASP A 59 -12.03 -14.95 22.95
CA ASP A 59 -13.43 -15.39 22.83
C ASP A 59 -13.91 -15.22 21.39
N LEU A 60 -14.51 -16.28 20.85
CA LEU A 60 -15.24 -16.28 19.58
C LEU A 60 -16.73 -16.43 19.84
N ILE A 61 -17.52 -15.53 19.29
CA ILE A 61 -18.97 -15.47 19.48
C ILE A 61 -19.64 -15.39 18.12
N TRP A 62 -20.63 -16.23 17.87
CA TRP A 62 -21.37 -16.24 16.62
C TRP A 62 -22.68 -15.46 16.77
N GLY A 63 -22.85 -14.48 15.89
CA GLY A 63 -24.02 -13.64 15.80
C GLY A 63 -25.09 -14.18 14.85
N PRO A 64 -26.11 -13.37 14.53
CA PRO A 64 -27.16 -13.75 13.60
C PRO A 64 -26.61 -13.95 12.18
N VAL A 65 -27.27 -14.82 11.43
CA VAL A 65 -27.09 -14.93 9.98
C VAL A 65 -27.95 -13.87 9.30
N VAL A 66 -27.34 -13.10 8.41
CA VAL A 66 -28.05 -12.16 7.55
C VAL A 66 -28.47 -12.93 6.29
N SER A 67 -29.76 -12.88 5.96
CA SER A 67 -30.31 -13.42 4.71
C SER A 67 -30.16 -12.40 3.56
N GLU A 68 -30.68 -12.73 2.38
CA GLU A 68 -30.65 -11.87 1.17
C GLU A 68 -30.94 -10.38 1.45
N PRO A 69 -30.33 -9.44 0.68
CA PRO A 69 -29.51 -9.66 -0.52
C PRO A 69 -28.02 -9.95 -0.26
N THR A 70 -27.58 -9.84 1.00
CA THR A 70 -26.18 -10.04 1.41
C THR A 70 -26.10 -11.16 2.44
N ARG A 71 -26.18 -12.40 1.95
CA ARG A 71 -26.02 -13.59 2.80
C ARG A 71 -24.67 -13.56 3.51
N GLY A 72 -24.68 -13.67 4.84
CA GLY A 72 -23.46 -13.73 5.64
C GLY A 72 -23.67 -14.12 7.10
N GLN A 73 -22.58 -14.46 7.78
CA GLN A 73 -22.53 -14.85 9.18
C GLN A 73 -21.83 -13.76 10.00
N TRP A 74 -22.51 -13.21 11.00
CA TRP A 74 -21.86 -12.34 11.98
C TRP A 74 -21.01 -13.15 12.95
N TRP A 75 -19.83 -12.65 13.28
CA TRP A 75 -19.01 -13.18 14.34
C TRP A 75 -18.27 -12.06 15.06
N GLN A 76 -17.88 -12.34 16.30
CA GLN A 76 -17.13 -11.43 17.14
C GLN A 76 -15.95 -12.16 17.76
N LEU A 77 -14.82 -11.45 17.76
CA LEU A 77 -13.57 -11.81 18.37
C LEU A 77 -13.32 -10.84 19.54
N GLU A 78 -13.06 -11.36 20.73
CA GLU A 78 -12.61 -10.56 21.88
C GLU A 78 -11.23 -11.02 22.31
N ILE A 79 -10.26 -10.11 22.37
CA ILE A 79 -8.88 -10.40 22.77
C ILE A 79 -8.66 -9.87 24.19
N ARG A 80 -8.17 -10.73 25.09
CA ARG A 80 -7.99 -10.39 26.51
C ARG A 80 -6.54 -10.60 26.93
N THR A 81 -6.03 -9.65 27.70
CA THR A 81 -4.68 -9.72 28.29
C THR A 81 -4.62 -10.63 29.51
N ASN A 82 -5.76 -10.93 30.13
CA ASN A 82 -5.90 -11.89 31.23
C ASN A 82 -6.94 -12.99 30.87
N ALA A 83 -6.71 -14.20 31.38
CA ALA A 83 -7.59 -15.36 31.20
C ALA A 83 -8.89 -15.27 32.00
N ASP A 84 -9.06 -14.29 32.88
CA ASP A 84 -10.33 -13.99 33.55
C ASP A 84 -11.37 -13.43 32.56
N GLN A 85 -12.58 -13.99 32.59
CA GLN A 85 -13.70 -13.55 31.78
C GLN A 85 -14.20 -12.14 32.15
N ALA A 86 -14.01 -11.69 33.39
CA ALA A 86 -14.38 -10.34 33.80
C ALA A 86 -13.42 -9.26 33.25
N THR A 87 -12.22 -9.64 32.79
CA THR A 87 -11.22 -8.70 32.27
C THR A 87 -11.70 -8.07 30.97
N VAL A 88 -11.91 -6.75 30.96
CA VAL A 88 -12.33 -6.02 29.75
C VAL A 88 -11.40 -6.33 28.57
N PRO A 89 -11.94 -6.75 27.40
CA PRO A 89 -11.11 -7.01 26.22
C PRO A 89 -10.29 -5.78 25.80
N SER A 90 -9.05 -5.99 25.38
CA SER A 90 -8.20 -4.92 24.85
C SER A 90 -8.71 -4.41 23.51
N VAL A 91 -9.31 -5.32 22.72
CA VAL A 91 -9.99 -5.04 21.46
C VAL A 91 -11.09 -6.06 21.23
N LYS A 92 -12.19 -5.59 20.63
CA LYS A 92 -13.22 -6.47 20.05
C LYS A 92 -13.30 -6.20 18.56
N VAL A 93 -13.35 -7.26 17.76
CA VAL A 93 -13.57 -7.19 16.31
C VAL A 93 -14.88 -7.86 16.03
N ARG A 94 -15.73 -7.21 15.23
CA ARG A 94 -17.01 -7.77 14.79
C ARG A 94 -17.06 -7.68 13.29
N ALA A 95 -17.31 -8.81 12.64
CA ALA A 95 -17.31 -8.89 11.19
C ALA A 95 -18.50 -9.70 10.68
N LEU A 96 -18.99 -9.27 9.51
CA LEU A 96 -19.94 -10.03 8.71
C LEU A 96 -19.17 -10.59 7.52
N THR A 97 -19.09 -11.91 7.43
CA THR A 97 -18.40 -12.60 6.34
C THR A 97 -19.36 -13.48 5.57
N ARG A 98 -19.10 -13.72 4.29
CA ARG A 98 -19.97 -14.60 3.47
C ARG A 98 -20.03 -16.03 3.99
N THR A 99 -18.91 -16.49 4.53
CA THR A 99 -18.74 -17.81 5.12
C THR A 99 -18.33 -17.69 6.58
N ASP A 100 -18.47 -18.79 7.32
CA ASP A 100 -17.99 -18.90 8.69
C ASP A 100 -16.45 -18.84 8.72
N PRO A 101 -15.83 -18.01 9.58
CA PRO A 101 -14.39 -17.78 9.59
C PRO A 101 -13.57 -19.01 9.99
N LEU A 102 -14.15 -20.00 10.67
CA LEU A 102 -13.48 -21.26 11.04
C LEU A 102 -13.74 -22.40 10.06
N SER A 103 -14.57 -22.16 9.03
CA SER A 103 -14.99 -23.20 8.07
C SER A 103 -14.38 -23.02 6.68
N ALA A 104 -13.97 -21.81 6.34
CA ALA A 104 -13.28 -21.51 5.08
C ALA A 104 -11.77 -21.35 5.31
N PRO A 105 -10.93 -21.68 4.32
CA PRO A 105 -9.53 -21.25 4.33
C PRO A 105 -9.44 -19.72 4.45
N PRO A 106 -8.49 -19.16 5.22
CA PRO A 106 -8.40 -17.73 5.47
C PRO A 106 -8.43 -16.87 4.20
N GLU A 107 -7.75 -17.30 3.13
CA GLU A 107 -7.66 -16.60 1.85
C GLU A 107 -8.97 -16.52 1.06
N GLN A 108 -9.98 -17.31 1.44
CA GLN A 108 -11.29 -17.33 0.79
C GLN A 108 -12.35 -16.53 1.57
N LEU A 109 -11.98 -15.96 2.72
CA LEU A 109 -12.91 -15.24 3.58
C LEU A 109 -13.23 -13.86 3.01
N GLU A 110 -14.48 -13.66 2.58
CA GLU A 110 -14.94 -12.38 2.07
C GLU A 110 -15.65 -11.57 3.17
N PHE A 111 -15.10 -10.40 3.49
CA PHE A 111 -15.67 -9.46 4.46
C PHE A 111 -16.69 -8.53 3.82
N ILE A 112 -17.92 -8.57 4.35
CA ILE A 112 -19.00 -7.64 3.97
C ILE A 112 -18.96 -6.41 4.87
N ARG A 113 -18.74 -6.58 6.18
CA ARG A 113 -18.63 -5.50 7.17
C ARG A 113 -17.53 -5.81 8.18
N TYR A 114 -16.79 -4.79 8.60
CA TYR A 114 -15.67 -4.91 9.53
C TYR A 114 -15.70 -3.76 10.54
N MET A 115 -15.87 -4.11 11.81
CA MET A 115 -16.03 -3.18 12.92
C MET A 115 -15.04 -3.49 14.03
N VAL A 116 -14.51 -2.45 14.66
CA VAL A 116 -13.57 -2.57 15.79
C VAL A 116 -14.07 -1.73 16.95
N GLN A 117 -14.06 -2.31 18.13
CA GLN A 117 -14.28 -1.60 19.38
C GLN A 117 -13.00 -1.67 20.22
N VAL A 118 -12.58 -0.52 20.74
CA VAL A 118 -11.47 -0.40 21.70
C VAL A 118 -12.04 0.11 23.02
N PRO A 119 -12.44 -0.80 23.94
CA PRO A 119 -13.19 -0.43 25.14
C PRO A 119 -12.51 0.61 26.02
N ALA A 120 -11.18 0.50 26.19
CA ALA A 120 -10.39 1.44 27.00
C ALA A 120 -10.46 2.90 26.50
N LEU A 121 -10.84 3.10 25.24
CA LEU A 121 -10.97 4.42 24.61
C LEU A 121 -12.44 4.82 24.37
N GLY A 122 -13.40 3.93 24.65
CA GLY A 122 -14.81 4.15 24.31
C GLY A 122 -15.08 4.22 22.80
N GLU A 123 -14.15 3.75 21.97
CA GLU A 123 -14.24 3.88 20.52
C GLU A 123 -14.92 2.66 19.90
N THR A 124 -15.89 2.88 19.01
CA THR A 124 -16.52 1.85 18.17
C THR A 124 -16.56 2.35 16.72
N LEU A 125 -15.83 1.69 15.83
CA LEU A 125 -15.55 2.16 14.46
C LEU A 125 -16.00 1.10 13.43
N ASP A 126 -16.58 1.56 12.32
CA ASP A 126 -16.99 0.75 11.16
C ASP A 126 -16.20 1.21 9.94
N TYR A 127 -15.29 0.38 9.45
CA TYR A 127 -14.35 0.74 8.40
C TYR A 127 -14.88 0.33 7.03
N ARG A 128 -15.04 1.31 6.13
CA ARG A 128 -15.61 1.08 4.81
C ARG A 128 -14.76 1.69 3.71
N ASN A 129 -14.68 0.98 2.60
CA ASN A 129 -14.09 1.49 1.38
C ASN A 129 -15.08 2.47 0.73
N ARG A 130 -14.62 3.69 0.45
CA ARG A 130 -15.44 4.76 -0.16
C ARG A 130 -16.04 4.39 -1.50
N HIS A 131 -15.34 3.58 -2.30
CA HIS A 131 -15.74 3.26 -3.68
C HIS A 131 -16.68 2.06 -3.77
N THR A 132 -16.59 1.12 -2.82
CA THR A 132 -17.41 -0.11 -2.85
C THR A 132 -18.49 -0.14 -1.77
N GLY A 133 -18.37 0.69 -0.72
CA GLY A 133 -19.22 0.65 0.47
C GLY A 133 -19.03 -0.59 1.35
N GLN A 134 -18.18 -1.53 0.94
CA GLN A 134 -17.87 -2.77 1.67
C GLN A 134 -16.82 -2.52 2.75
N ALA A 135 -16.58 -3.54 3.58
CA ALA A 135 -15.52 -3.55 4.59
C ALA A 135 -14.15 -3.13 4.01
N LEU A 136 -13.45 -2.25 4.72
CA LEU A 136 -12.02 -2.02 4.51
C LEU A 136 -11.25 -2.66 5.67
N LEU A 137 -10.31 -3.53 5.34
CA LEU A 137 -9.47 -4.24 6.32
C LEU A 137 -8.12 -3.52 6.52
N PRO A 138 -7.45 -3.73 7.65
CA PRO A 138 -6.05 -3.33 7.84
C PRO A 138 -5.15 -3.85 6.71
N GLY A 139 -4.25 -3.00 6.24
CA GLY A 139 -3.40 -3.26 5.06
C GLY A 139 -2.22 -4.20 5.30
N TRP A 140 -2.23 -5.04 6.35
CA TRP A 140 -1.15 -5.96 6.65
C TRP A 140 -1.07 -7.09 5.63
N HIS A 141 0.14 -7.48 5.23
CA HIS A 141 0.31 -8.68 4.41
C HIS A 141 -0.23 -9.91 5.14
N GLN A 142 -0.97 -10.77 4.44
CA GLN A 142 -1.61 -11.95 5.03
C GLN A 142 -2.54 -11.65 6.23
N PHE A 143 -3.23 -10.50 6.21
CA PHE A 143 -4.20 -10.14 7.25
C PHE A 143 -5.14 -11.30 7.61
N HIS A 144 -5.77 -11.93 6.61
CA HIS A 144 -6.68 -13.05 6.81
C HIS A 144 -6.05 -14.22 7.59
N ARG A 145 -4.78 -14.54 7.32
CA ARG A 145 -4.07 -15.65 7.97
C ARG A 145 -3.81 -15.36 9.44
N TYR A 146 -3.29 -14.17 9.77
CA TYR A 146 -2.81 -13.90 11.12
C TYR A 146 -3.83 -13.19 12.02
N PHE A 147 -4.75 -12.40 11.46
CA PHE A 147 -5.68 -11.56 12.22
C PHE A 147 -7.10 -12.12 12.28
N VAL A 148 -7.34 -13.29 11.70
CA VAL A 148 -8.59 -14.05 11.85
C VAL A 148 -8.22 -15.43 12.39
N PRO A 149 -8.81 -15.88 13.50
CA PRO A 149 -8.59 -17.25 13.96
C PRO A 149 -9.04 -18.25 12.90
N HIS A 150 -8.24 -19.28 12.67
CA HIS A 150 -8.60 -20.36 11.76
C HIS A 150 -8.19 -21.71 12.34
N ARG A 151 -8.92 -22.76 11.94
CA ARG A 151 -8.69 -24.12 12.44
C ARG A 151 -7.29 -24.61 12.06
N ALA A 152 -6.53 -25.12 13.03
CA ALA A 152 -5.27 -25.79 12.77
C ALA A 152 -5.51 -27.12 12.02
N ALA A 153 -4.59 -27.52 11.14
CA ALA A 153 -4.81 -28.66 10.23
C ALA A 153 -5.10 -30.00 10.97
N ALA A 154 -4.47 -30.22 12.13
CA ALA A 154 -4.63 -31.43 12.94
C ALA A 154 -5.77 -31.33 13.99
N SER A 155 -6.47 -30.20 14.06
CA SER A 155 -7.47 -29.92 15.09
C SER A 155 -8.72 -30.77 14.90
N GLU A 156 -9.18 -31.49 15.91
CA GLU A 156 -10.51 -32.11 15.91
C GLU A 156 -11.60 -31.09 16.30
N LEU A 157 -12.86 -31.52 16.35
CA LEU A 157 -13.98 -30.69 16.78
C LEU A 157 -14.51 -31.16 18.14
N GLU A 158 -14.68 -30.23 19.06
CA GLU A 158 -15.36 -30.41 20.33
C GLU A 158 -16.58 -29.50 20.40
N ALA A 159 -17.75 -30.08 20.68
CA ALA A 159 -19.04 -29.37 20.64
C ALA A 159 -19.30 -28.57 19.34
N GLY A 160 -18.69 -29.00 18.23
CA GLY A 160 -18.78 -28.35 16.91
C GLY A 160 -17.81 -27.19 16.68
N MET A 161 -16.88 -26.94 17.62
CA MET A 161 -15.82 -25.94 17.56
C MET A 161 -14.45 -26.62 17.44
N PRO A 162 -13.47 -26.06 16.72
CA PRO A 162 -12.12 -26.60 16.68
C PRO A 162 -11.50 -26.66 18.08
N GLN A 163 -10.89 -27.78 18.45
CA GLN A 163 -10.10 -27.88 19.68
C GLN A 163 -8.88 -26.94 19.62
N THR A 164 -8.35 -26.75 18.42
CA THR A 164 -7.15 -25.95 18.15
C THR A 164 -7.37 -24.98 16.98
N CYS A 165 -6.96 -23.73 17.17
CA CYS A 165 -6.91 -22.69 16.13
C CYS A 165 -5.52 -22.04 16.09
N GLU A 166 -5.21 -21.35 15.00
CA GLU A 166 -4.05 -20.47 14.85
C GLU A 166 -4.51 -19.00 14.81
N PHE A 167 -3.79 -18.12 15.50
CA PHE A 167 -4.13 -16.70 15.59
C PHE A 167 -2.95 -15.84 16.07
N LEU A 168 -2.67 -14.73 15.38
CA LEU A 168 -1.57 -13.78 15.65
C LEU A 168 -0.20 -14.45 15.81
N GLY A 169 0.01 -15.54 15.08
CA GLY A 169 1.23 -16.35 15.11
C GLY A 169 1.34 -17.32 16.29
N HIS A 170 0.26 -17.48 17.06
CA HIS A 170 0.17 -18.36 18.21
C HIS A 170 -0.87 -19.47 17.97
N VAL A 171 -0.83 -20.48 18.83
CA VAL A 171 -1.82 -21.55 18.87
C VAL A 171 -2.85 -21.23 19.94
N LEU A 172 -4.12 -21.51 19.66
CA LEU A 172 -5.24 -21.36 20.57
C LEU A 172 -5.74 -22.75 20.95
N THR A 173 -5.91 -23.02 22.24
CA THR A 173 -6.53 -24.25 22.75
C THR A 173 -7.91 -23.96 23.31
N LEU A 174 -8.91 -24.72 22.89
CA LEU A 174 -10.28 -24.60 23.38
C LEU A 174 -10.34 -25.00 24.86
N VAL A 175 -11.05 -24.22 25.66
CA VAL A 175 -11.28 -24.51 27.09
C VAL A 175 -12.73 -24.46 27.51
N HIS A 176 -13.59 -23.82 26.69
CA HIS A 176 -15.01 -23.72 26.99
C HIS A 176 -15.83 -23.50 25.72
N VAL A 177 -16.98 -24.18 25.64
CA VAL A 177 -18.02 -23.89 24.65
C VAL A 177 -19.34 -23.76 25.40
N SER A 178 -20.09 -22.71 25.10
CA SER A 178 -21.48 -22.58 25.54
C SER A 178 -22.39 -22.16 24.40
N ARG A 179 -23.69 -22.36 24.63
CA ARG A 179 -24.77 -22.03 23.69
C ARG A 179 -25.75 -21.07 24.36
N GLY A 180 -26.45 -20.28 23.56
CA GLY A 180 -27.41 -19.31 24.05
C GLY A 180 -26.79 -18.02 24.59
N ARG A 181 -25.50 -17.76 24.31
CA ARG A 181 -24.91 -16.45 24.62
C ARG A 181 -25.64 -15.39 23.80
N ARG A 182 -26.15 -14.37 24.49
CA ARG A 182 -26.85 -13.26 23.83
C ARG A 182 -25.87 -12.50 22.92
N TRP A 183 -26.30 -12.23 21.69
CA TRP A 183 -25.60 -11.32 20.80
C TRP A 183 -25.88 -9.89 21.23
N GLU A 184 -24.91 -9.26 21.88
CA GLU A 184 -25.06 -7.91 22.41
C GLU A 184 -25.00 -6.87 21.28
N ALA A 185 -25.89 -5.88 21.35
CA ALA A 185 -25.78 -4.71 20.49
C ALA A 185 -24.51 -3.93 20.86
N TRP A 186 -23.77 -3.46 19.86
CA TRP A 186 -22.74 -2.47 20.09
C TRP A 186 -23.38 -1.07 20.13
N PRO A 187 -22.77 -0.10 20.82
CA PRO A 187 -23.07 1.31 20.59
C PRO A 187 -23.01 1.64 19.10
N GLU A 188 -23.69 2.71 18.68
CA GLU A 188 -23.63 3.16 17.30
C GLU A 188 -22.18 3.38 16.87
N ALA A 189 -21.75 2.64 15.85
CA ALA A 189 -20.38 2.68 15.37
C ALA A 189 -20.18 3.88 14.45
N LYS A 190 -19.14 4.67 14.71
CA LYS A 190 -18.75 5.76 13.81
C LYS A 190 -18.21 5.16 12.52
N VAL A 191 -18.88 5.45 11.39
CA VAL A 191 -18.47 4.96 10.07
C VAL A 191 -17.32 5.80 9.54
N LEU A 192 -16.22 5.13 9.16
CA LEU A 192 -15.06 5.74 8.53
C LEU A 192 -15.02 5.33 7.05
N MET A 193 -15.48 6.25 6.19
CA MET A 193 -15.48 6.08 4.72
C MET A 193 -14.11 6.46 4.14
N LEU A 194 -13.24 5.46 4.01
CA LEU A 194 -11.84 5.62 3.65
C LEU A 194 -11.61 5.41 2.15
N ASP A 195 -10.74 6.22 1.56
CA ASP A 195 -10.38 6.15 0.14
C ASP A 195 -8.97 5.57 -0.05
N PRO A 196 -8.82 4.24 -0.24
CA PRO A 196 -7.50 3.63 -0.42
C PRO A 196 -6.88 3.92 -1.80
N GLU A 197 -7.64 4.54 -2.70
CA GLU A 197 -7.25 4.78 -4.09
C GLU A 197 -6.65 6.17 -4.32
N LEU A 198 -6.98 7.16 -3.49
CA LEU A 198 -6.39 8.49 -3.56
C LEU A 198 -5.92 8.93 -2.17
N LEU A 199 -4.60 8.95 -1.98
CA LEU A 199 -3.93 9.31 -0.73
C LEU A 199 -3.28 10.68 -0.88
N VAL A 200 -3.93 11.67 -0.28
CA VAL A 200 -3.52 13.08 -0.28
C VAL A 200 -2.99 13.45 1.08
N GLY A 201 -1.76 13.95 1.17
CA GLY A 201 -1.14 14.15 2.46
C GLY A 201 0.18 14.90 2.44
N THR A 202 0.77 15.03 3.62
CA THR A 202 2.13 15.53 3.80
C THR A 202 2.92 14.52 4.64
N GLY A 203 4.22 14.43 4.38
CA GLY A 203 5.15 13.56 5.10
C GLY A 203 5.63 14.09 6.44
N ARG A 204 5.00 15.15 6.97
CA ARG A 204 5.38 15.78 8.24
C ARG A 204 4.15 16.04 9.12
N ASN A 205 4.41 16.18 10.40
CA ASN A 205 3.40 16.40 11.44
C ASN A 205 3.45 17.83 12.02
N PHE A 206 3.96 18.77 11.22
CA PHE A 206 4.12 20.18 11.51
C PHE A 206 3.92 21.01 10.23
N LYS A 207 3.76 22.33 10.39
CA LYS A 207 3.69 23.33 9.31
C LYS A 207 4.67 24.47 9.54
N ASP A 208 4.88 25.27 8.51
CA ASP A 208 5.49 26.59 8.64
C ASP A 208 4.62 27.57 9.45
N ALA A 209 5.26 28.45 10.20
CA ALA A 209 4.62 29.56 10.90
C ALA A 209 4.36 30.75 9.95
N GLU A 210 5.16 30.87 8.89
CA GLU A 210 5.18 32.03 8.00
C GLU A 210 3.99 32.07 7.03
N GLY A 211 3.45 30.90 6.64
CA GLY A 211 2.30 30.77 5.76
C GLY A 211 2.53 31.20 4.31
N ARG A 212 3.79 31.39 3.90
CA ARG A 212 4.18 31.89 2.57
C ARG A 212 5.57 31.45 2.18
N ARG A 213 5.86 31.48 0.87
CA ARG A 213 7.19 31.14 0.34
C ARG A 213 8.22 32.17 0.82
N LEU A 214 9.37 31.69 1.31
CA LEU A 214 10.50 32.53 1.73
C LEU A 214 11.50 32.74 0.58
N PRO A 215 12.09 33.94 0.42
CA PRO A 215 13.17 34.17 -0.53
C PRO A 215 14.38 33.27 -0.22
N GLN A 216 15.00 32.74 -1.29
CA GLN A 216 16.16 31.84 -1.19
C GLN A 216 17.43 32.46 -1.79
N GLN A 217 17.29 33.70 -2.28
CA GLN A 217 18.35 34.50 -2.87
C GLN A 217 18.21 35.95 -2.35
N PRO A 218 19.31 36.68 -2.13
CA PRO A 218 20.70 36.23 -2.24
C PRO A 218 21.16 35.30 -1.10
N GLN A 219 20.38 35.20 -0.03
CA GLN A 219 20.67 34.33 1.12
C GLN A 219 19.53 33.35 1.34
N ARG A 220 19.88 32.08 1.61
CA ARG A 220 18.93 31.00 1.91
C ARG A 220 18.26 31.29 3.26
N GLN A 221 16.93 31.15 3.32
CA GLN A 221 16.14 31.40 4.53
C GLN A 221 15.44 30.12 4.98
N ASP A 222 15.49 29.88 6.29
CA ASP A 222 14.84 28.75 6.94
C ASP A 222 13.43 29.11 7.40
N TYR A 223 12.53 28.13 7.32
CA TYR A 223 11.19 28.22 7.86
C TYR A 223 11.17 27.87 9.35
N THR A 224 10.30 28.53 10.09
CA THR A 224 10.00 28.16 11.47
C THR A 224 8.90 27.12 11.48
N TYR A 225 9.16 25.93 12.03
CA TYR A 225 8.17 24.86 12.09
C TYR A 225 7.43 24.81 13.43
N VAL A 226 6.10 24.73 13.35
CA VAL A 226 5.21 24.55 14.50
C VAL A 226 4.40 23.26 14.35
N PRO A 227 4.24 22.44 15.42
CA PRO A 227 3.44 21.24 15.36
C PRO A 227 2.02 21.51 14.88
N PHE A 228 1.41 20.55 14.18
CA PHE A 228 -0.01 20.64 13.86
C PHE A 228 -0.87 20.47 15.12
N GLU A 229 -1.85 21.35 15.25
CA GLU A 229 -2.88 21.33 16.29
C GLU A 229 -4.16 20.63 15.80
N PRO A 230 -5.10 20.25 16.69
CA PRO A 230 -6.37 19.61 16.29
C PRO A 230 -7.18 20.42 15.26
N THR A 231 -7.13 21.75 15.32
CA THR A 231 -7.76 22.66 14.36
C THR A 231 -7.12 22.56 12.97
N ASP A 232 -5.81 22.35 12.89
CA ASP A 232 -5.09 22.21 11.63
C ASP A 232 -5.46 20.91 10.92
N TYR A 233 -5.52 19.80 11.65
CA TYR A 233 -5.97 18.52 11.10
C TYR A 233 -7.40 18.63 10.55
N ARG A 234 -8.32 19.30 11.26
CA ARG A 234 -9.68 19.54 10.74
C ARG A 234 -9.66 20.30 9.42
N ARG A 235 -8.89 21.40 9.33
CA ARG A 235 -8.75 22.19 8.10
C ARG A 235 -8.15 21.39 6.95
N MET A 236 -7.14 20.55 7.21
CA MET A 236 -6.55 19.66 6.20
C MET A 236 -7.54 18.61 5.70
N ILE A 237 -8.32 18.00 6.60
CA ILE A 237 -9.37 17.03 6.25
C ILE A 237 -10.47 17.70 5.42
N GLU A 238 -10.94 18.87 5.83
CA GLU A 238 -11.92 19.67 5.09
C GLU A 238 -11.40 20.04 3.69
N ALA A 239 -10.12 20.38 3.57
CA ALA A 239 -9.45 20.63 2.30
C ALA A 239 -9.36 19.38 1.40
N GLY A 240 -9.47 18.18 1.95
CA GLY A 240 -9.44 16.92 1.20
C GLY A 240 -8.20 16.06 1.42
N MET A 241 -7.33 16.43 2.36
CA MET A 241 -6.21 15.58 2.77
C MET A 241 -6.73 14.41 3.62
N ASN A 242 -6.19 13.22 3.39
CA ASN A 242 -6.64 11.99 4.02
C ASN A 242 -5.50 11.02 4.39
N LEU A 243 -4.25 11.47 4.36
CA LEU A 243 -3.09 10.72 4.83
C LEU A 243 -2.20 11.62 5.70
N PHE A 244 -1.93 11.19 6.93
CA PHE A 244 -1.14 11.97 7.88
C PHE A 244 -0.04 11.15 8.55
N VAL A 245 1.17 11.71 8.62
CA VAL A 245 2.19 11.28 9.59
C VAL A 245 1.89 11.96 10.91
N VAL A 246 1.80 11.21 12.01
CA VAL A 246 1.41 11.76 13.32
C VAL A 246 2.35 11.31 14.44
N SER A 247 2.55 12.19 15.43
CA SER A 247 3.13 11.80 16.71
C SER A 247 2.10 11.06 17.59
N PRO A 248 2.52 10.40 18.68
CA PRO A 248 1.57 9.81 19.63
C PRO A 248 0.58 10.81 20.23
N VAL A 249 0.99 12.07 20.44
CA VAL A 249 0.12 13.14 20.97
C VAL A 249 -0.93 13.54 19.93
N GLN A 250 -0.59 13.47 18.64
CA GLN A 250 -1.46 13.86 17.54
C GLN A 250 -2.36 12.72 17.03
N GLU A 251 -2.01 11.46 17.29
CA GLU A 251 -2.81 10.30 16.89
C GLU A 251 -4.30 10.40 17.28
N PRO A 252 -4.67 10.81 18.51
CA PRO A 252 -6.07 10.96 18.90
C PRO A 252 -6.85 11.96 18.03
N PHE A 253 -6.17 12.92 17.37
CA PHE A 253 -6.83 13.93 16.55
C PHE A 253 -7.39 13.33 15.25
N VAL A 254 -6.80 12.24 14.76
CA VAL A 254 -7.12 11.67 13.43
C VAL A 254 -7.58 10.21 13.46
N ARG A 255 -7.25 9.40 14.48
CA ARG A 255 -7.51 7.95 14.47
C ARG A 255 -8.99 7.57 14.38
N THR A 256 -9.88 8.45 14.82
CA THR A 256 -11.34 8.28 14.69
C THR A 256 -11.94 9.05 13.52
N GLN A 257 -11.13 9.64 12.64
CA GLN A 257 -11.57 10.36 11.44
C GLN A 257 -11.46 9.47 10.20
N ALA A 258 -12.20 9.80 9.14
CA ALA A 258 -12.22 9.07 7.88
C ALA A 258 -10.97 9.36 7.02
N VAL A 259 -9.79 9.16 7.61
CA VAL A 259 -8.46 9.39 7.03
C VAL A 259 -7.51 8.31 7.49
N PHE A 260 -6.44 8.08 6.73
CA PHE A 260 -5.34 7.20 7.08
C PHE A 260 -4.28 7.94 7.89
N TYR A 261 -3.58 7.21 8.76
CA TYR A 261 -2.44 7.74 9.49
C TYR A 261 -1.27 6.77 9.57
N ILE A 262 -0.09 7.35 9.70
CA ILE A 262 1.20 6.68 9.85
C ILE A 262 1.81 7.14 11.17
N ARG A 263 2.29 6.20 11.96
CA ARG A 263 2.83 6.47 13.29
C ARG A 263 3.91 5.46 13.67
N SER A 264 5.01 5.98 14.19
CA SER A 264 6.10 5.17 14.76
C SER A 264 5.64 4.40 16.01
N PRO A 265 6.04 3.12 16.18
CA PRO A 265 5.68 2.31 17.33
C PRO A 265 6.37 2.72 18.64
N ASP A 266 7.46 3.49 18.55
CA ASP A 266 8.41 3.74 19.65
C ASP A 266 8.11 5.04 20.43
N GLY A 267 7.04 5.77 20.08
CA GLY A 267 6.69 7.02 20.75
C GLY A 267 6.06 6.85 22.15
N GLN A 268 5.76 7.96 22.84
CA GLN A 268 5.07 7.96 24.14
C GLN A 268 3.68 8.61 24.06
N PRO A 269 2.58 7.91 24.43
CA PRO A 269 2.55 6.50 24.80
C PRO A 269 2.93 5.61 23.60
N PRO A 270 3.37 4.36 23.80
CA PRO A 270 3.75 3.47 22.70
C PRO A 270 2.52 2.92 21.97
N LEU A 271 2.74 2.37 20.76
CA LEU A 271 1.68 1.66 20.03
C LEU A 271 1.19 0.44 20.85
N GLN A 272 -0.13 0.24 20.92
CA GLN A 272 -0.76 -0.84 21.67
C GLN A 272 -0.95 -2.07 20.78
N TYR A 273 -0.16 -3.11 21.03
CA TYR A 273 -0.29 -4.39 20.34
C TYR A 273 -1.19 -5.37 21.14
N PRO A 274 -2.08 -6.14 20.50
CA PRO A 274 -2.40 -6.13 19.07
C PRO A 274 -3.48 -5.09 18.68
N THR A 275 -4.06 -4.38 19.65
CA THR A 275 -5.22 -3.49 19.50
C THR A 275 -5.15 -2.54 18.30
N ASP A 276 -4.07 -1.77 18.16
CA ASP A 276 -3.95 -0.77 17.11
C ASP A 276 -3.81 -1.37 15.70
N LEU A 277 -3.36 -2.62 15.60
CA LEU A 277 -3.18 -3.30 14.31
C LEU A 277 -4.52 -3.74 13.71
N PHE A 278 -5.61 -3.74 14.46
CA PHE A 278 -6.95 -3.98 13.93
C PHE A 278 -7.58 -2.74 13.29
N ARG A 279 -7.00 -1.54 13.46
CA ARG A 279 -7.51 -0.32 12.86
C ARG A 279 -7.21 -0.27 11.37
N ALA A 280 -8.23 -0.25 10.52
CA ALA A 280 -8.03 -0.24 9.07
C ALA A 280 -7.43 1.07 8.53
N ASN A 281 -7.50 2.15 9.32
CA ASN A 281 -6.91 3.43 8.97
C ASN A 281 -5.48 3.65 9.49
N TYR A 282 -4.91 2.70 10.25
CA TYR A 282 -3.48 2.71 10.58
C TYR A 282 -2.69 1.99 9.49
N LEU A 283 -1.78 2.70 8.82
CA LEU A 283 -1.00 2.14 7.70
C LEU A 283 0.34 1.55 8.11
N GLY A 284 0.75 1.71 9.37
CA GLY A 284 2.07 1.33 9.88
C GLY A 284 2.98 2.53 10.14
N PRO A 285 4.29 2.30 10.35
CA PRO A 285 5.22 3.35 10.73
C PRO A 285 5.97 4.02 9.58
N VAL A 286 5.95 3.44 8.37
CA VAL A 286 6.75 3.93 7.24
C VAL A 286 5.83 4.55 6.19
N MET A 287 6.08 5.79 5.78
CA MET A 287 5.31 6.42 4.69
C MET A 287 5.84 6.07 3.31
N PHE A 288 7.16 6.06 3.18
CA PHE A 288 7.85 5.81 1.93
C PHE A 288 9.26 5.25 2.20
N MET A 289 9.85 4.68 1.16
CA MET A 289 11.27 4.37 1.11
C MET A 289 12.02 5.51 0.45
N ASP A 290 13.02 6.02 1.12
CA ASP A 290 13.69 7.28 0.76
C ASP A 290 14.72 7.09 -0.36
N GLU A 291 14.48 7.77 -1.48
CA GLU A 291 15.34 7.99 -2.64
C GLU A 291 16.37 6.89 -2.98
N PRO A 292 15.94 5.67 -3.33
CA PRO A 292 16.87 4.59 -3.62
C PRO A 292 17.91 4.93 -4.70
N ALA A 293 17.54 5.73 -5.72
CA ALA A 293 18.45 6.11 -6.79
C ALA A 293 19.42 7.23 -6.35
N ILE A 294 18.93 8.30 -5.71
CA ILE A 294 19.81 9.39 -5.22
C ILE A 294 20.78 8.88 -4.16
N ILE A 295 20.34 8.07 -3.21
CA ILE A 295 21.22 7.47 -2.20
C ILE A 295 22.27 6.57 -2.86
N MET A 296 21.91 5.84 -3.92
CA MET A 296 22.88 5.06 -4.69
C MET A 296 23.93 5.96 -5.36
N VAL A 297 23.52 7.08 -5.96
CA VAL A 297 24.43 8.03 -6.62
C VAL A 297 25.36 8.72 -5.61
N GLY A 298 24.86 9.03 -4.41
CA GLY A 298 25.64 9.67 -3.34
C GLY A 298 26.57 8.72 -2.57
N ASP A 299 26.37 7.40 -2.69
CA ASP A 299 27.22 6.40 -2.06
C ASP A 299 28.62 6.39 -2.70
N LYS A 300 29.65 6.79 -1.95
CA LYS A 300 31.03 6.89 -2.44
C LYS A 300 31.58 5.57 -2.97
N LEU A 301 31.19 4.43 -2.41
CA LEU A 301 31.66 3.11 -2.86
C LEU A 301 31.09 2.78 -4.23
N VAL A 302 29.80 3.09 -4.45
CA VAL A 302 29.14 2.91 -5.74
C VAL A 302 29.63 3.96 -6.73
N HIS A 303 29.63 5.23 -6.33
CA HIS A 303 30.03 6.34 -7.18
C HIS A 303 31.42 6.14 -7.80
N ASN A 304 32.34 5.51 -7.07
CA ASN A 304 33.70 5.24 -7.55
C ASN A 304 33.83 3.98 -8.42
N THR A 305 32.85 3.08 -8.40
CA THR A 305 32.92 1.77 -9.06
C THR A 305 31.90 1.57 -10.18
N LEU A 306 30.77 2.28 -10.14
CA LEU A 306 29.69 2.20 -11.12
C LEU A 306 30.20 2.66 -12.49
N ARG A 307 30.25 1.73 -13.44
CA ARG A 307 30.82 1.98 -14.75
C ARG A 307 29.75 2.02 -15.83
N TYR A 308 28.89 1.01 -15.87
CA TYR A 308 27.91 0.83 -16.91
C TYR A 308 26.50 1.16 -16.44
N PHE A 309 25.62 1.52 -17.39
CA PHE A 309 24.21 1.71 -17.08
C PHE A 309 23.54 0.42 -16.55
N SER A 310 23.97 -0.75 -17.04
CA SER A 310 23.52 -2.05 -16.54
C SER A 310 23.87 -2.26 -15.06
N ASP A 311 25.01 -1.74 -14.59
CA ASP A 311 25.43 -1.82 -13.18
C ASP A 311 24.42 -1.07 -12.33
N ALA A 312 24.10 0.17 -12.71
CA ALA A 312 23.14 1.02 -12.02
C ALA A 312 21.73 0.40 -12.00
N ALA A 313 21.25 -0.09 -13.15
CA ALA A 313 19.93 -0.70 -13.26
C ALA A 313 19.82 -1.93 -12.35
N THR A 314 20.83 -2.80 -12.37
CA THR A 314 20.88 -4.01 -11.56
C THR A 314 21.05 -3.69 -10.07
N LEU A 315 21.92 -2.74 -9.74
CA LEU A 315 22.18 -2.34 -8.36
C LEU A 315 20.94 -1.69 -7.74
N LEU A 316 20.25 -0.83 -8.47
CA LEU A 316 19.01 -0.21 -8.01
C LEU A 316 17.95 -1.27 -7.71
N GLU A 317 17.78 -2.25 -8.60
CA GLU A 317 16.88 -3.40 -8.33
C GLU A 317 17.25 -4.12 -7.03
N LYS A 318 18.53 -4.41 -6.81
CA LYS A 318 19.03 -5.11 -5.62
C LYS A 318 18.86 -4.27 -4.35
N ARG A 319 19.18 -2.97 -4.39
CA ARG A 319 19.05 -2.04 -3.26
C ARG A 319 17.60 -1.80 -2.89
N THR A 320 16.73 -1.54 -3.87
CA THR A 320 15.29 -1.43 -3.63
C THR A 320 14.76 -2.69 -2.96
N ARG A 321 15.12 -3.88 -3.45
CA ARG A 321 14.71 -5.14 -2.83
C ARG A 321 15.19 -5.27 -1.39
N ALA A 322 16.48 -5.04 -1.15
CA ALA A 322 17.10 -5.18 0.16
C ALA A 322 16.51 -4.21 1.18
N THR A 323 16.29 -2.95 0.79
CA THR A 323 15.69 -1.94 1.66
C THR A 323 14.22 -2.25 1.91
N TYR A 324 13.43 -2.51 0.87
CA TYR A 324 11.99 -2.76 1.00
C TYR A 324 11.68 -4.01 1.84
N LEU A 325 12.38 -5.12 1.62
CA LEU A 325 12.20 -6.36 2.40
C LEU A 325 12.99 -6.35 3.72
N GLY A 326 13.70 -5.27 4.03
CA GLY A 326 14.45 -5.10 5.25
C GLY A 326 13.60 -4.71 6.45
N ASP A 327 14.27 -4.55 7.59
CA ASP A 327 13.70 -4.13 8.88
C ASP A 327 14.21 -2.74 9.33
N GLY A 328 14.97 -2.07 8.46
CA GLY A 328 15.51 -0.73 8.65
C GLY A 328 14.43 0.36 8.67
N PRO A 329 14.82 1.65 8.79
CA PRO A 329 13.89 2.77 8.90
C PRO A 329 12.83 2.84 7.78
N TYR A 330 13.17 2.34 6.60
CA TYR A 330 12.34 2.37 5.38
C TYR A 330 11.79 1.00 4.96
N GLY A 331 12.02 -0.04 5.78
CA GLY A 331 11.69 -1.42 5.43
C GLY A 331 10.28 -1.84 5.81
N ALA A 332 9.70 -2.76 5.04
CA ALA A 332 8.37 -3.31 5.26
C ALA A 332 8.22 -4.07 6.59
N TYR A 333 9.33 -4.51 7.18
CA TYR A 333 9.36 -5.20 8.49
C TYR A 333 9.76 -4.28 9.66
N ARG A 334 9.80 -2.95 9.46
CA ARG A 334 10.16 -1.99 10.52
C ARG A 334 9.29 -2.14 11.77
N LEU A 335 7.98 -2.32 11.60
CA LEU A 335 7.06 -2.50 12.72
C LEU A 335 7.31 -3.82 13.46
N GLU A 336 7.55 -4.91 12.73
CA GLU A 336 7.88 -6.21 13.31
C GLU A 336 9.10 -6.09 14.23
N LYS A 337 10.19 -5.52 13.73
CA LYS A 337 11.43 -5.30 14.50
C LYS A 337 11.17 -4.48 15.77
N ALA A 338 10.47 -3.36 15.64
CA ALA A 338 10.21 -2.49 16.78
C ALA A 338 9.35 -3.16 17.87
N LEU A 339 8.32 -3.92 17.47
CA LEU A 339 7.52 -4.70 18.42
C LEU A 339 8.37 -5.76 19.13
N ARG A 340 9.21 -6.50 18.41
CA ARG A 340 10.13 -7.49 19.00
C ARG A 340 11.14 -6.85 19.96
N GLN A 341 11.70 -5.70 19.61
CA GLN A 341 12.61 -4.94 20.48
C GLN A 341 11.93 -4.49 21.78
N ARG A 342 10.61 -4.30 21.76
CA ARG A 342 9.79 -4.02 22.95
C ARG A 342 9.33 -5.27 23.71
N GLY A 343 9.83 -6.46 23.34
CA GLY A 343 9.49 -7.72 23.98
C GLY A 343 8.15 -8.32 23.54
N VAL A 344 7.53 -7.82 22.47
CA VAL A 344 6.29 -8.42 21.95
C VAL A 344 6.62 -9.75 21.28
N ASN A 345 6.02 -10.81 21.80
CA ASN A 345 6.05 -12.13 21.20
C ASN A 345 5.07 -12.18 20.03
N LEU A 346 5.57 -12.28 18.80
CA LEU A 346 4.74 -12.38 17.58
C LEU A 346 4.53 -13.83 17.13
N GLY A 347 5.01 -14.81 17.90
CA GLY A 347 5.02 -16.20 17.48
C GLY A 347 5.73 -16.39 16.14
N ASP A 348 5.09 -17.08 15.20
CA ASP A 348 5.57 -17.30 13.82
C ASP A 348 5.16 -16.19 12.83
N MET A 349 4.37 -15.20 13.27
CA MET A 349 3.84 -14.16 12.40
C MET A 349 4.96 -13.28 11.84
N ARG A 350 4.90 -13.06 10.52
CA ARG A 350 5.68 -12.05 9.80
C ARG A 350 4.83 -10.82 9.53
N LEU A 351 5.11 -9.73 10.24
CA LEU A 351 4.31 -8.51 10.20
C LEU A 351 4.88 -7.54 9.15
N MET A 352 4.44 -7.72 7.90
CA MET A 352 4.87 -6.90 6.77
C MET A 352 3.86 -5.79 6.47
N GLN A 353 4.37 -4.55 6.33
CA GLN A 353 3.67 -3.41 5.76
C GLN A 353 3.92 -3.35 4.23
N PRO A 354 2.95 -3.73 3.37
CA PRO A 354 3.20 -3.89 1.94
C PRO A 354 3.18 -2.57 1.16
N HIS A 355 2.48 -1.55 1.62
CA HIS A 355 2.26 -0.30 0.87
C HIS A 355 3.20 0.81 1.32
N ILE A 356 4.46 0.72 0.90
CA ILE A 356 5.52 1.71 1.11
C ILE A 356 6.07 2.07 -0.28
N PRO A 357 5.56 3.13 -0.95
CA PRO A 357 6.12 3.56 -2.23
C PRO A 357 7.52 4.14 -2.01
N SER A 358 8.32 4.18 -3.08
CA SER A 358 9.59 4.90 -3.08
C SER A 358 9.32 6.39 -3.27
N TRP A 359 10.05 7.24 -2.55
CA TRP A 359 10.10 8.67 -2.77
C TRP A 359 11.30 8.98 -3.63
N GLU A 360 11.16 9.67 -4.76
CA GLU A 360 12.24 9.70 -5.75
C GLU A 360 12.32 10.99 -6.57
N THR A 361 13.54 11.51 -6.70
CA THR A 361 13.88 12.60 -7.62
C THR A 361 14.04 12.07 -9.04
N LEU A 362 14.77 10.95 -9.22
CA LEU A 362 15.07 10.33 -10.52
C LEU A 362 13.93 9.41 -10.99
N PHE A 363 12.83 10.02 -11.43
CA PHE A 363 11.60 9.31 -11.84
C PHE A 363 11.80 8.32 -13.00
N GLU A 364 12.81 8.52 -13.85
CA GLU A 364 13.18 7.63 -14.95
C GLU A 364 13.65 6.25 -14.45
N THR A 365 13.94 6.11 -13.16
CA THR A 365 14.37 4.86 -12.55
C THR A 365 13.22 3.96 -12.08
N THR A 366 11.97 4.44 -12.17
CA THR A 366 10.75 3.79 -11.65
C THR A 366 10.69 2.31 -12.00
N PHE A 367 10.93 1.94 -13.26
CA PHE A 367 10.83 0.55 -13.71
C PHE A 367 11.71 -0.41 -12.90
N TYR A 368 12.97 -0.03 -12.64
CA TYR A 368 13.92 -0.89 -11.94
C TYR A 368 13.63 -0.99 -10.45
N GLN A 369 13.10 0.07 -9.84
CA GLN A 369 12.63 0.02 -8.46
C GLN A 369 11.42 -0.93 -8.32
N MET A 370 10.50 -0.91 -9.28
CA MET A 370 9.36 -1.84 -9.28
C MET A 370 9.80 -3.28 -9.55
N LYS A 371 10.79 -3.48 -10.44
CA LYS A 371 11.46 -4.77 -10.64
C LYS A 371 12.14 -5.31 -9.38
N GLY A 372 12.67 -4.41 -8.55
CA GLY A 372 13.22 -4.71 -7.23
C GLY A 372 12.17 -5.14 -6.20
N GLY A 373 10.88 -4.99 -6.50
CA GLY A 373 9.79 -5.33 -5.59
C GLY A 373 9.22 -4.13 -4.84
N GLY A 374 9.62 -2.89 -5.18
CA GLY A 374 8.98 -1.68 -4.65
C GLY A 374 7.46 -1.71 -4.88
N SER A 375 6.71 -1.13 -3.93
CA SER A 375 5.24 -1.18 -3.97
C SER A 375 4.59 -0.08 -4.83
N GLY A 376 5.38 0.94 -5.17
CA GLY A 376 4.99 2.08 -5.99
C GLY A 376 6.06 3.18 -5.94
N LEU A 377 5.82 4.30 -6.61
CA LEU A 377 6.75 5.45 -6.60
C LEU A 377 5.99 6.79 -6.51
N VAL A 378 6.55 7.74 -5.77
CA VAL A 378 6.09 9.13 -5.69
C VAL A 378 7.24 10.03 -6.09
N HIS A 379 7.04 10.80 -7.16
CA HIS A 379 8.06 11.71 -7.68
C HIS A 379 8.01 13.08 -6.99
N GLU A 380 9.17 13.66 -6.71
CA GLU A 380 9.34 14.96 -6.04
C GLU A 380 8.75 16.18 -6.80
N GLY A 381 8.21 16.05 -8.01
CA GLY A 381 7.43 17.07 -8.72
C GLY A 381 7.93 18.52 -8.61
N ARG A 382 9.21 18.73 -8.94
CA ARG A 382 9.89 20.04 -8.98
C ARG A 382 9.69 20.73 -10.34
N TYR A 383 8.46 20.75 -10.84
CA TYR A 383 8.16 21.09 -12.23
C TYR A 383 8.48 22.54 -12.58
N GLN A 384 9.38 22.75 -13.54
CA GLN A 384 9.74 24.07 -14.08
C GLN A 384 9.85 24.02 -15.61
N PRO A 385 9.06 24.81 -16.37
CA PRO A 385 9.07 24.77 -17.83
C PRO A 385 10.43 25.08 -18.45
N GLU A 386 11.07 26.17 -18.03
CA GLU A 386 12.28 26.66 -18.69
C GLU A 386 13.48 25.72 -18.52
N PRO A 387 13.80 25.20 -17.31
CA PRO A 387 14.83 24.17 -17.18
C PRO A 387 14.51 22.89 -17.96
N PHE A 388 13.24 22.48 -18.01
CA PHE A 388 12.81 21.31 -18.78
C PHE A 388 13.06 21.49 -20.27
N ASP A 389 12.63 22.63 -20.85
CA ASP A 389 12.83 22.94 -22.26
C ASP A 389 14.32 22.96 -22.63
N ARG A 390 15.16 23.56 -21.77
CA ARG A 390 16.63 23.56 -21.97
C ARG A 390 17.21 22.15 -21.93
N ALA A 391 16.77 21.32 -20.99
CA ALA A 391 17.22 19.94 -20.88
C ALA A 391 16.80 19.08 -22.07
N VAL A 392 15.56 19.23 -22.57
CA VAL A 392 15.08 18.54 -23.77
C VAL A 392 15.83 19.02 -25.02
N ALA A 393 16.08 20.33 -25.16
CA ALA A 393 16.82 20.88 -26.29
C ALA A 393 18.27 20.38 -26.35
N ARG A 394 18.91 20.17 -25.19
CA ARG A 394 20.27 19.61 -25.09
C ARG A 394 20.40 18.25 -25.78
N PHE A 395 19.40 17.39 -25.66
CA PHE A 395 19.44 16.04 -26.24
C PHE A 395 18.79 15.92 -27.60
N SER A 396 17.73 16.69 -27.86
CA SER A 396 17.02 16.67 -29.15
C SER A 396 17.66 17.54 -30.23
N GLY A 397 18.54 18.47 -29.84
CA GLY A 397 19.13 19.48 -30.73
C GLY A 397 18.11 20.52 -31.23
N ARG A 398 16.89 20.53 -30.70
CA ARG A 398 15.79 21.41 -31.14
C ARG A 398 15.24 22.20 -29.96
N GLN A 399 15.13 23.51 -30.14
CA GLN A 399 14.41 24.36 -29.18
C GLN A 399 12.91 24.12 -29.34
N ARG A 400 12.23 23.83 -28.23
CA ARG A 400 10.76 23.68 -28.15
C ARG A 400 10.32 24.28 -26.83
N ARG A 401 9.23 25.04 -26.86
CA ARG A 401 8.53 25.47 -25.65
C ARG A 401 7.42 24.48 -25.35
N HIS A 402 7.55 23.73 -24.27
CA HIS A 402 6.51 22.80 -23.86
C HIS A 402 5.43 23.52 -23.05
N THR A 403 4.18 23.15 -23.30
CA THR A 403 3.08 23.52 -22.44
C THR A 403 3.20 22.82 -21.08
N PRO A 404 2.58 23.39 -20.03
CA PRO A 404 2.35 22.70 -18.75
C PRO A 404 1.95 21.23 -18.87
N ALA A 405 0.98 20.94 -19.75
CA ALA A 405 0.45 19.60 -19.96
C ALA A 405 1.48 18.65 -20.56
N GLU A 406 2.28 19.12 -21.51
CA GLU A 406 3.30 18.32 -22.20
C GLU A 406 4.47 17.96 -21.26
N LEU A 407 4.92 18.92 -20.44
CA LEU A 407 5.91 18.68 -19.40
C LEU A 407 5.43 17.62 -18.41
N LEU A 408 4.20 17.77 -17.90
CA LEU A 408 3.62 16.81 -16.95
C LEU A 408 3.40 15.44 -17.59
N ALA A 409 2.94 15.41 -18.85
CA ALA A 409 2.77 14.17 -19.61
C ALA A 409 4.08 13.39 -19.72
N TYR A 410 5.20 14.07 -19.96
CA TYR A 410 6.52 13.45 -20.01
C TYR A 410 6.89 12.77 -18.68
N HIS A 411 6.78 13.48 -17.55
CA HIS A 411 7.12 12.92 -16.24
C HIS A 411 6.20 11.75 -15.88
N PHE A 412 4.89 11.92 -16.04
CA PHE A 412 3.90 10.90 -15.69
C PHE A 412 3.98 9.66 -16.60
N ALA A 413 4.46 9.80 -17.84
CA ALA A 413 4.66 8.66 -18.74
C ALA A 413 5.70 7.66 -18.19
N PHE A 414 6.77 8.12 -17.53
CA PHE A 414 7.72 7.22 -16.84
C PHE A 414 7.11 6.56 -15.62
N LEU A 415 6.36 7.33 -14.82
CA LEU A 415 5.74 6.83 -13.60
C LEU A 415 4.73 5.73 -13.90
N ARG A 416 3.86 5.94 -14.89
CA ARG A 416 2.90 4.94 -15.36
C ARG A 416 3.61 3.77 -16.04
N GLY A 417 4.48 4.04 -17.01
CA GLY A 417 5.16 3.00 -17.78
C GLY A 417 6.14 2.14 -16.97
N GLY A 418 6.68 2.68 -15.87
CA GLY A 418 7.54 1.95 -14.93
C GLY A 418 6.76 1.11 -13.92
N THR A 419 5.55 1.51 -13.54
CA THR A 419 4.73 0.79 -12.54
C THR A 419 3.77 -0.22 -13.14
N ARG A 420 3.21 0.08 -14.30
CA ARG A 420 2.22 -0.75 -14.99
C ARG A 420 2.65 -2.20 -15.24
N PRO A 421 3.90 -2.52 -15.65
CA PRO A 421 4.33 -3.90 -15.90
C PRO A 421 4.34 -4.80 -14.65
N PHE A 422 4.12 -4.22 -13.47
CA PHE A 422 4.19 -4.90 -12.17
C PHE A 422 2.91 -4.74 -11.34
N ASP A 423 1.85 -4.18 -11.95
CA ASP A 423 0.59 -3.84 -11.28
C ASP A 423 0.81 -3.04 -9.98
N LYS A 424 1.73 -2.07 -10.04
CA LYS A 424 2.07 -1.18 -8.92
C LYS A 424 1.47 0.20 -9.11
N HIS A 425 1.56 1.01 -8.07
CA HIS A 425 0.97 2.35 -8.04
C HIS A 425 2.03 3.43 -8.20
N TRP A 426 1.61 4.61 -8.65
CA TRP A 426 2.47 5.77 -8.76
C TRP A 426 1.79 7.00 -8.18
N GLY A 427 2.55 8.07 -8.02
CA GLY A 427 2.04 9.38 -7.70
C GLY A 427 3.08 10.48 -7.83
N THR A 428 2.72 11.66 -7.37
CA THR A 428 3.58 12.84 -7.39
C THR A 428 3.43 13.59 -6.08
N SER A 429 4.47 14.32 -5.70
CA SER A 429 4.37 15.41 -4.75
C SER A 429 4.50 16.76 -5.44
N ILE A 430 4.19 17.83 -4.71
CA ILE A 430 4.55 19.20 -5.08
C ILE A 430 5.58 19.71 -4.09
N TYR A 431 6.69 20.20 -4.62
CA TYR A 431 7.77 20.84 -3.88
C TYR A 431 7.71 22.36 -4.00
N GLY A 432 8.36 23.06 -3.08
CA GLY A 432 8.59 24.50 -3.11
C GLY A 432 9.31 24.98 -4.37
N GLN A 433 9.95 24.11 -5.14
CA GLN A 433 10.57 24.46 -6.42
C GLN A 433 9.60 24.37 -7.61
N CYS A 434 8.42 23.75 -7.46
CA CYS A 434 7.43 23.70 -8.51
C CYS A 434 6.92 25.12 -8.85
N ASP A 435 6.83 25.42 -10.14
CA ASP A 435 6.15 26.63 -10.62
C ASP A 435 4.70 26.64 -10.11
N THR A 436 4.33 27.73 -9.44
CA THR A 436 3.01 27.88 -8.81
C THR A 436 1.86 27.87 -9.83
N ASN A 437 2.13 28.27 -11.07
CA ASN A 437 1.15 28.23 -12.16
C ASN A 437 0.89 26.80 -12.65
N LEU A 438 1.82 25.86 -12.41
CA LEU A 438 1.72 24.46 -12.80
C LEU A 438 1.14 23.56 -11.72
N ALA A 439 1.42 23.86 -10.45
CA ALA A 439 1.14 22.95 -9.33
C ALA A 439 -0.31 22.45 -9.31
N ALA A 440 -1.25 23.35 -9.59
CA ALA A 440 -2.67 23.03 -9.66
C ALA A 440 -3.02 22.06 -10.81
N GLN A 441 -2.41 22.22 -11.97
CA GLN A 441 -2.61 21.31 -13.10
C GLN A 441 -1.92 19.96 -12.85
N ALA A 442 -0.76 19.97 -12.20
CA ALA A 442 -0.02 18.75 -11.85
C ALA A 442 -0.88 17.83 -10.97
N VAL A 443 -1.52 18.36 -9.91
CA VAL A 443 -2.33 17.54 -9.00
C VAL A 443 -3.60 17.00 -9.66
N THR A 444 -4.29 17.78 -10.51
CA THR A 444 -5.52 17.32 -11.18
C THR A 444 -5.22 16.34 -12.31
N MET A 445 -4.18 16.61 -13.11
CA MET A 445 -3.76 15.71 -14.18
C MET A 445 -3.23 14.38 -13.62
N ALA A 446 -2.48 14.40 -12.51
CA ALA A 446 -2.07 13.19 -11.82
C ALA A 446 -3.27 12.34 -11.41
N TYR A 447 -4.31 12.96 -10.84
CA TYR A 447 -5.57 12.29 -10.49
C TYR A 447 -6.23 11.64 -11.70
N ASP A 448 -6.41 12.40 -12.79
CA ASP A 448 -7.05 11.91 -14.02
C ASP A 448 -6.28 10.74 -14.64
N TRP A 449 -4.96 10.74 -14.49
CA TRP A 449 -4.06 9.72 -15.04
C TRP A 449 -3.85 8.52 -14.12
N GLY A 450 -4.56 8.47 -12.98
CA GLY A 450 -4.60 7.32 -12.09
C GLY A 450 -3.52 7.31 -11.00
N ALA A 451 -2.95 8.45 -10.64
CA ALA A 451 -2.06 8.55 -9.49
C ALA A 451 -2.78 8.14 -8.21
N ARG A 452 -2.16 7.26 -7.42
CA ARG A 452 -2.64 6.89 -6.09
C ARG A 452 -2.22 7.93 -5.05
N TYR A 453 -1.03 8.51 -5.21
CA TYR A 453 -0.42 9.40 -4.22
C TYR A 453 -0.35 10.83 -4.75
N VAL A 454 -0.85 11.79 -3.99
CA VAL A 454 -0.66 13.24 -4.24
C VAL A 454 -0.19 13.90 -2.96
N TRP A 455 1.11 14.16 -2.85
CA TRP A 455 1.70 14.62 -1.59
C TRP A 455 2.20 16.07 -1.66
N PHE A 456 2.42 16.66 -0.50
CA PHE A 456 3.00 17.99 -0.36
C PHE A 456 4.22 17.91 0.55
N TRP A 457 5.35 18.46 0.10
CA TRP A 457 6.57 18.45 0.89
C TRP A 457 6.61 19.62 1.87
N THR A 458 6.83 19.32 3.16
CA THR A 458 6.76 20.29 4.26
C THR A 458 8.05 20.32 5.06
N SER A 459 9.20 20.57 4.44
CA SER A 459 10.46 20.84 5.17
C SER A 459 11.55 21.23 4.19
N ASP A 460 12.70 21.67 4.69
CA ASP A 460 13.90 21.99 3.92
C ASP A 460 13.73 23.18 2.95
N HIS A 461 14.70 24.08 2.95
CA HIS A 461 14.52 25.52 2.75
C HIS A 461 13.73 25.85 1.48
N ASP A 462 14.31 25.72 0.29
CA ASP A 462 13.64 25.96 -0.99
C ASP A 462 12.74 24.80 -1.45
N HIS A 463 12.83 23.64 -0.80
CA HIS A 463 11.97 22.48 -1.05
C HIS A 463 10.59 22.61 -0.40
N HIS A 464 10.45 23.46 0.63
CA HIS A 464 9.25 23.61 1.42
C HIS A 464 8.09 24.22 0.62
N LEU A 465 6.94 23.55 0.62
CA LEU A 465 5.68 24.10 0.12
C LEU A 465 4.87 24.67 1.29
N PRO A 466 4.56 25.98 1.35
CA PRO A 466 3.86 26.58 2.49
C PRO A 466 2.49 25.97 2.75
N TRP A 467 2.11 25.81 4.02
CA TRP A 467 0.88 25.14 4.43
C TRP A 467 -0.40 25.70 3.80
N PRO A 468 -0.61 27.03 3.66
CA PRO A 468 -1.78 27.55 2.96
C PRO A 468 -1.86 27.13 1.48
N GLU A 469 -0.72 27.00 0.81
CA GLU A 469 -0.65 26.53 -0.58
C GLU A 469 -1.02 25.05 -0.68
N GLN A 470 -0.57 24.21 0.27
CA GLN A 470 -0.98 22.81 0.37
C GLN A 470 -2.50 22.67 0.50
N LEU A 471 -3.12 23.46 1.39
CA LEU A 471 -4.57 23.47 1.58
C LEU A 471 -5.30 23.87 0.28
N ALA A 472 -4.83 24.90 -0.41
CA ALA A 472 -5.44 25.38 -1.64
C ALA A 472 -5.38 24.32 -2.77
N LEU A 473 -4.23 23.63 -2.91
CA LEU A 473 -4.05 22.56 -3.88
C LEU A 473 -4.92 21.33 -3.52
N ALA A 474 -4.97 20.94 -2.25
CA ALA A 474 -5.85 19.86 -1.78
C ALA A 474 -7.33 20.16 -2.07
N GLN A 475 -7.79 21.39 -1.78
CA GLN A 475 -9.16 21.83 -2.06
C GLN A 475 -9.47 21.78 -3.55
N ARG A 476 -8.52 22.21 -4.38
CA ARG A 476 -8.68 22.15 -5.84
C ARG A 476 -8.78 20.73 -6.33
N LEU A 477 -7.91 19.82 -5.86
CA LEU A 477 -7.99 18.40 -6.19
C LEU A 477 -9.30 17.78 -5.71
N LYS A 478 -9.75 18.07 -4.49
CA LYS A 478 -11.04 17.60 -3.95
C LYS A 478 -12.21 18.03 -4.84
N ARG A 479 -12.27 19.31 -5.22
CA ARG A 479 -13.30 19.83 -6.15
C ARG A 479 -13.21 19.13 -7.49
N HIS A 480 -12.01 19.00 -8.07
CA HIS A 480 -11.79 18.33 -9.35
C HIS A 480 -12.28 16.88 -9.32
N ALA A 481 -11.88 16.10 -8.31
CA ALA A 481 -12.28 14.70 -8.15
C ALA A 481 -13.80 14.53 -7.95
N SER A 482 -14.47 15.50 -7.33
CA SER A 482 -15.94 15.48 -7.20
C SER A 482 -16.67 15.73 -8.53
N GLN A 483 -16.02 16.43 -9.47
CA GLN A 483 -16.57 16.77 -10.79
C GLN A 483 -16.15 15.79 -11.88
N HIS A 484 -15.04 15.07 -11.68
CA HIS A 484 -14.44 14.17 -12.66
C HIS A 484 -14.24 12.79 -12.01
N THR A 485 -15.29 11.95 -12.02
CA THR A 485 -15.16 10.61 -11.46
C THR A 485 -14.18 9.77 -12.29
N ARG A 486 -13.10 9.30 -11.69
CA ARG A 486 -12.16 8.38 -12.35
C ARG A 486 -12.53 6.91 -12.14
N ARG A 487 -12.09 6.05 -13.06
CA ARG A 487 -12.16 4.59 -12.89
C ARG A 487 -11.28 4.15 -11.72
N SER A 488 -11.75 3.15 -10.97
CA SER A 488 -10.96 2.56 -9.88
C SER A 488 -9.59 2.09 -10.35
N ILE A 489 -8.54 2.44 -9.61
CA ILE A 489 -7.15 2.07 -9.91
C ILE A 489 -6.85 0.60 -9.62
N PHE A 490 -7.77 -0.11 -8.96
CA PHE A 490 -7.70 -1.56 -8.73
C PHE A 490 -8.37 -2.37 -9.85
N LYS A 491 -9.01 -1.70 -10.82
CA LYS A 491 -9.50 -2.34 -12.04
C LYS A 491 -8.40 -2.33 -13.11
N PRO A 492 -8.48 -3.23 -14.12
CA PRO A 492 -7.50 -3.25 -15.21
C PRO A 492 -7.29 -1.86 -15.85
N ALA A 493 -6.04 -1.41 -15.93
CA ALA A 493 -5.70 -0.10 -16.45
C ALA A 493 -6.22 0.10 -17.90
N PRO A 494 -6.67 1.31 -18.28
CA PRO A 494 -7.18 1.58 -19.62
C PRO A 494 -6.11 1.37 -20.69
N LYS A 495 -6.50 0.86 -21.86
CA LYS A 495 -5.58 0.69 -22.99
C LYS A 495 -5.13 2.08 -23.49
N LEU A 496 -3.83 2.31 -23.56
CA LEU A 496 -3.25 3.57 -24.10
C LEU A 496 -2.81 3.40 -25.55
N ASP A 497 -2.46 4.49 -26.22
CA ASP A 497 -2.09 4.44 -27.64
C ASP A 497 -0.70 3.86 -27.84
N VAL A 498 0.30 4.34 -27.09
CA VAL A 498 1.72 4.02 -27.34
C VAL A 498 2.46 3.65 -26.06
N ALA A 499 3.23 2.57 -26.10
CA ALA A 499 4.37 2.37 -25.20
C ALA A 499 5.66 2.71 -25.95
N ILE A 500 6.46 3.62 -25.41
CA ILE A 500 7.83 3.88 -25.86
C ILE A 500 8.74 3.00 -24.99
N ALA A 501 9.26 1.93 -25.59
CA ALA A 501 10.06 0.93 -24.90
C ALA A 501 11.55 1.15 -25.18
N ILE A 502 12.34 1.44 -24.14
CA ILE A 502 13.79 1.57 -24.25
C ILE A 502 14.51 0.26 -23.91
N PRO A 503 15.75 0.05 -24.34
CA PRO A 503 16.48 -1.17 -24.02
C PRO A 503 16.73 -1.29 -22.51
N ASN A 504 16.59 -2.50 -21.97
CA ASN A 504 16.92 -2.79 -20.58
C ASN A 504 18.37 -2.44 -20.24
N GLY A 505 18.57 -1.87 -19.06
CA GLY A 505 19.85 -1.36 -18.62
C GLY A 505 20.15 0.06 -19.10
N TYR A 506 19.15 0.87 -19.49
CA TYR A 506 19.29 2.31 -19.73
C TYR A 506 18.31 3.14 -18.87
N PHE A 507 18.60 4.43 -18.73
CA PHE A 507 17.70 5.46 -18.19
C PHE A 507 17.67 6.66 -19.12
N LEU A 508 16.50 7.21 -19.41
CA LEU A 508 16.39 8.42 -20.23
C LEU A 508 16.46 9.67 -19.34
N SER A 509 17.61 9.90 -18.72
CA SER A 509 17.77 11.02 -17.79
C SER A 509 17.96 12.34 -18.52
N LEU A 510 17.15 13.33 -18.14
CA LEU A 510 17.35 14.73 -18.51
C LEU A 510 18.40 15.42 -17.63
N GLU A 511 18.83 14.77 -16.55
CA GLU A 511 19.89 15.27 -15.67
C GLU A 511 21.29 14.86 -16.17
N ASN A 512 22.32 15.25 -15.42
CA ASN A 512 23.68 14.83 -15.71
C ASN A 512 23.94 13.44 -15.12
N LEU A 513 24.31 12.49 -15.97
CA LEU A 513 24.68 11.12 -15.59
C LEU A 513 26.16 11.00 -15.24
N TRP A 514 26.72 12.01 -14.58
CA TRP A 514 28.15 12.09 -14.21
C TRP A 514 28.64 10.92 -13.34
N TRP A 515 27.70 10.19 -12.73
CA TRP A 515 27.94 8.99 -11.94
C TRP A 515 28.08 7.71 -12.77
N VAL A 516 27.74 7.72 -14.07
CA VAL A 516 27.94 6.58 -14.99
C VAL A 516 29.28 6.71 -15.72
N ARG A 517 30.33 6.02 -15.25
CA ARG A 517 31.71 6.27 -15.70
C ARG A 517 32.06 5.82 -17.13
N VAL A 518 31.22 5.01 -17.78
CA VAL A 518 31.40 4.68 -19.20
C VAL A 518 31.15 5.89 -20.10
N LEU A 519 30.42 6.90 -19.61
CA LEU A 519 30.24 8.17 -20.30
C LEU A 519 31.47 9.05 -20.06
N ASP A 520 32.13 9.49 -21.13
CA ASP A 520 33.23 10.44 -21.01
C ASP A 520 32.69 11.86 -20.79
N LYS A 521 33.45 12.67 -20.05
CA LYS A 521 33.04 14.05 -19.71
C LYS A 521 32.91 14.94 -20.94
N GLN A 522 33.66 14.64 -22.00
CA GLN A 522 33.67 15.38 -23.25
C GLN A 522 32.53 14.94 -24.19
N GLY A 523 31.85 13.83 -23.90
CA GLY A 523 30.77 13.29 -24.70
C GLY A 523 31.18 12.85 -26.10
N GLN A 524 32.41 12.33 -26.26
CA GLN A 524 32.96 11.97 -27.56
C GLN A 524 33.09 10.47 -27.76
N ASN A 525 33.09 9.68 -26.68
CA ASN A 525 33.29 8.25 -26.76
C ASN A 525 32.05 7.51 -27.33
N GLN A 526 32.24 6.25 -27.72
CA GLN A 526 31.19 5.47 -28.36
C GLN A 526 29.97 5.26 -27.45
N ALA A 527 30.16 5.14 -26.13
CA ALA A 527 29.06 4.96 -25.19
C ALA A 527 28.19 6.21 -25.10
N TRP A 528 28.80 7.39 -25.09
CA TRP A 528 28.09 8.66 -25.15
C TRP A 528 27.32 8.81 -26.46
N ARG A 529 27.94 8.51 -27.61
CA ARG A 529 27.27 8.57 -28.92
C ARG A 529 26.04 7.66 -28.99
N ARG A 530 26.15 6.43 -28.47
CA ARG A 530 25.02 5.50 -28.34
C ARG A 530 23.91 6.07 -27.45
N TYR A 531 24.26 6.59 -26.28
CA TYR A 531 23.31 7.21 -25.36
C TYR A 531 22.61 8.43 -25.98
N GLN A 532 23.36 9.28 -26.68
CA GLN A 532 22.83 10.46 -27.36
C GLN A 532 21.82 10.07 -28.45
N ARG A 533 22.11 9.04 -29.26
CA ARG A 533 21.16 8.51 -30.26
C ARG A 533 19.90 7.98 -29.59
N LEU A 534 20.05 7.20 -28.51
CA LEU A 534 18.92 6.68 -27.75
C LEU A 534 18.02 7.82 -27.24
N MET A 535 18.62 8.82 -26.60
CA MET A 535 17.91 9.99 -26.10
C MET A 535 17.20 10.77 -27.21
N GLN A 536 17.89 11.02 -28.33
CA GLN A 536 17.29 11.74 -29.46
C GLN A 536 16.08 10.98 -30.02
N ARG A 537 16.22 9.68 -30.30
CA ARG A 537 15.14 8.85 -30.86
C ARG A 537 13.95 8.72 -29.90
N ALA A 538 14.22 8.60 -28.60
CA ALA A 538 13.18 8.58 -27.58
C ALA A 538 12.43 9.91 -27.49
N LEU A 539 13.14 11.04 -27.46
CA LEU A 539 12.52 12.38 -27.44
C LEU A 539 11.75 12.68 -28.72
N GLU A 540 12.23 12.23 -29.88
CA GLU A 540 11.47 12.29 -31.13
C GLU A 540 10.16 11.50 -31.05
N ALA A 541 10.19 10.30 -30.44
CA ALA A 541 8.98 9.51 -30.22
C ALA A 541 8.00 10.20 -29.26
N VAL A 542 8.51 10.81 -28.18
CA VAL A 542 7.72 11.62 -27.25
C VAL A 542 7.07 12.79 -27.99
N HIS A 543 7.86 13.61 -28.69
CA HIS A 543 7.35 14.76 -29.44
C HIS A 543 6.28 14.35 -30.45
N ARG A 544 6.48 13.25 -31.20
CA ARG A 544 5.46 12.71 -32.10
C ARG A 544 4.16 12.36 -31.36
N CYS A 545 4.24 11.75 -30.18
CA CYS A 545 3.05 11.44 -29.38
C CYS A 545 2.36 12.72 -28.91
N LEU A 546 3.10 13.73 -28.44
CA LEU A 546 2.56 15.01 -28.00
C LEU A 546 1.89 15.77 -29.15
N ASP A 547 2.56 15.88 -30.30
CA ASP A 547 2.05 16.60 -31.49
C ASP A 547 0.76 15.95 -32.03
N GLN A 548 0.66 14.62 -31.94
CA GLN A 548 -0.52 13.85 -32.33
C GLN A 548 -1.55 13.69 -31.22
N LYS A 549 -1.31 14.27 -30.03
CA LYS A 549 -2.16 14.14 -28.83
C LYS A 549 -2.46 12.68 -28.44
N LEU A 550 -1.50 11.80 -28.65
CA LEU A 550 -1.60 10.38 -28.29
C LEU A 550 -1.32 10.19 -26.80
N SER A 551 -2.04 9.26 -26.17
CA SER A 551 -1.72 8.80 -24.83
C SER A 551 -0.53 7.84 -24.87
N PHE A 552 0.52 8.12 -24.08
CA PHE A 552 1.73 7.31 -24.10
C PHE A 552 2.31 7.06 -22.70
N ASP A 553 3.05 5.97 -22.59
CA ASP A 553 3.92 5.67 -21.45
C ASP A 553 5.35 5.41 -21.94
N ILE A 554 6.32 5.61 -21.05
CA ILE A 554 7.73 5.26 -21.29
C ILE A 554 8.07 4.10 -20.37
N THR A 555 8.53 2.99 -20.95
CA THR A 555 8.82 1.74 -20.23
C THR A 555 10.12 1.11 -20.72
N VAL A 556 10.52 0.01 -20.10
CA VAL A 556 11.75 -0.71 -20.42
C VAL A 556 11.41 -2.06 -21.04
N ASP A 557 12.07 -2.39 -22.13
CA ASP A 557 12.02 -3.71 -22.75
C ASP A 557 13.01 -4.65 -22.06
N ASP A 558 12.53 -5.37 -21.04
CA ASP A 558 13.29 -6.40 -20.34
C ASP A 558 12.97 -7.83 -20.80
N GLY A 559 12.39 -7.97 -22.00
CA GLY A 559 11.99 -9.24 -22.60
C GLY A 559 10.60 -9.74 -22.20
N ARG A 560 9.91 -9.05 -21.27
CA ARG A 560 8.50 -9.35 -20.97
C ARG A 560 7.56 -8.79 -22.05
N SER A 561 6.40 -9.43 -22.19
CA SER A 561 5.34 -8.94 -23.07
C SER A 561 4.81 -7.60 -22.59
N ILE A 562 4.96 -6.55 -23.40
CA ILE A 562 4.41 -5.22 -23.14
C ILE A 562 2.93 -5.20 -23.58
N ARG A 563 2.02 -5.07 -22.60
CA ARG A 563 0.56 -5.17 -22.80
C ARG A 563 -0.14 -3.90 -22.36
N GLY A 564 -1.37 -3.71 -22.85
CA GLY A 564 -2.20 -2.54 -22.50
C GLY A 564 -1.97 -1.31 -23.40
N TYR A 565 -1.34 -1.51 -24.56
CA TYR A 565 -1.06 -0.45 -25.55
C TYR A 565 -1.59 -0.85 -26.93
N ARG A 566 -1.93 0.14 -27.78
CA ARG A 566 -2.29 -0.12 -29.19
C ARG A 566 -1.06 -0.39 -30.04
N ARG A 567 0.05 0.30 -29.74
CA ARG A 567 1.36 0.13 -30.40
C ARG A 567 2.48 0.15 -29.36
N VAL A 568 3.55 -0.58 -29.65
CA VAL A 568 4.81 -0.52 -28.93
C VAL A 568 5.87 0.00 -29.89
N LEU A 569 6.57 1.05 -29.50
CA LEU A 569 7.70 1.62 -30.23
C LEU A 569 8.98 1.24 -29.50
N HIS A 570 9.75 0.31 -30.07
CA HIS A 570 11.06 -0.05 -29.53
C HIS A 570 12.07 0.99 -30.00
N ILE A 571 12.72 1.65 -29.04
CA ILE A 571 13.81 2.58 -29.27
C ILE A 571 15.12 1.80 -29.13
N ASP A 572 16.06 2.00 -30.04
CA ASP A 572 17.40 1.41 -29.94
C ASP A 572 18.51 2.46 -30.12
N ASP A 573 19.73 2.06 -29.77
CA ASP A 573 20.95 2.87 -29.82
C ASP A 573 21.91 2.49 -30.97
N ARG A 574 21.45 1.61 -31.87
CA ARG A 574 22.23 1.11 -33.01
C ARG A 574 22.40 2.21 -34.07
N ASP A 575 23.50 2.15 -34.80
CA ASP A 575 23.78 3.08 -35.91
C ASP A 575 22.77 2.93 -37.05
#